data_AF-A0A4S2KHL1-F1
#
_entry.id   AF-A0A4S2KHL1-F1
#
_cell.length_a   1.000
_cell.length_b   1.000
_cell.length_c   1.000
_cell.angle_alpha   90.00
_cell.angle_beta   90.00
_cell.angle_gamma   90.00
#
_symmetry.space_group_name_H-M   'P 1'
#
loop_
_entity.id
_entity.type
_entity.pdbx_description
1 polymer ?
#
loop_
_entity_poly.entity_id
_entity_poly.type
_entity_poly.pdbx_seq_one_letter_code
_entity_poly.pdbx_strand_id
1 'polypeptide(L)'
;MSQKILSRREILSAETNDPRNSKRSTRALSRWRILARALTGSPEPVGSESDEEVSVRRFTSFGLLKCALLENMLTDGESSWCEYSTQLDGRPYNVQIRRINKCFTASELIGFNNTGNVCVWPSEECLAYYLLRNRGLCRNRNVLELGGGMSCLAGVLAAKYCNPSNVTLTDGNVTSVDNVRCIVARNDMAHLVECGVVQWAQAARALRQTAAINGNRVKTRTADDDEDARLPSGLYDVILSADCLFFDDARLDLVETIYGWLTDDGVALVMAPRRGTTFQKFAEASIKRGFIARQTERYDDQVWSRHLELLENSPEYCPDLHYPVLLELTKQKKTPPG
;
A
#
# COMPACT_ATOMS: atom_id res chain seq x y z
N MET A 1 48.41 4.68 -65.43
CA MET A 1 47.04 4.31 -65.02
C MET A 1 47.01 4.26 -63.50
N SER A 2 46.54 5.32 -62.86
CA SER A 2 46.65 5.52 -61.41
C SER A 2 45.34 5.14 -60.73
N GLN A 3 45.42 4.20 -59.78
CA GLN A 3 44.35 3.90 -58.83
C GLN A 3 44.06 5.14 -57.96
N LYS A 4 42.78 5.48 -57.77
CA LYS A 4 42.33 6.39 -56.71
C LYS A 4 41.15 5.77 -55.97
N ILE A 5 41.34 5.73 -54.67
CA ILE A 5 40.49 5.24 -53.60
C ILE A 5 39.25 6.13 -53.47
N LEU A 6 38.06 5.53 -53.41
CA LEU A 6 36.79 6.21 -53.16
C LEU A 6 36.68 6.61 -51.68
N SER A 7 36.39 7.89 -51.43
CA SER A 7 36.20 8.48 -50.12
C SER A 7 34.85 8.12 -49.50
N ARG A 8 34.89 7.94 -48.18
CA ARG A 8 33.80 7.65 -47.24
C ARG A 8 32.61 8.61 -47.41
N ARG A 9 31.40 8.05 -47.54
CA ARG A 9 30.12 8.77 -47.39
C ARG A 9 29.96 9.19 -45.93
N GLU A 10 29.87 10.49 -45.66
CA GLU A 10 29.19 11.01 -44.48
C GLU A 10 27.68 11.01 -44.76
N ILE A 11 26.96 10.08 -44.13
CA ILE A 11 25.51 10.14 -44.06
C ILE A 11 25.22 10.96 -42.79
N LEU A 12 24.86 12.22 -42.98
CA LEU A 12 24.18 13.01 -41.96
C LEU A 12 22.86 12.30 -41.63
N SER A 13 22.81 11.61 -40.49
CA SER A 13 21.56 11.15 -39.90
C SER A 13 20.81 12.39 -39.43
N ALA A 14 19.82 12.83 -40.21
CA ALA A 14 18.83 13.78 -39.74
C ALA A 14 18.09 13.14 -38.55
N GLU A 15 18.41 13.59 -37.34
CA GLU A 15 17.60 13.32 -36.16
C GLU A 15 16.20 13.88 -36.43
N THR A 16 15.28 12.97 -36.71
CA THR A 16 13.87 13.30 -36.79
C THR A 16 13.41 13.61 -35.37
N ASN A 17 13.19 14.89 -35.08
CA ASN A 17 12.59 15.37 -33.85
C ASN A 17 11.18 14.76 -33.71
N ASP A 18 11.06 13.60 -33.05
CA ASP A 18 9.78 13.02 -32.70
C ASP A 18 9.09 13.95 -31.68
N PRO A 19 7.94 14.57 -32.02
CA PRO A 19 7.23 15.48 -31.12
C PRO A 19 6.81 14.81 -29.80
N ARG A 20 6.78 13.46 -29.73
CA ARG A 20 6.55 12.72 -28.49
C ARG A 20 7.74 12.79 -27.52
N ASN A 21 8.97 12.89 -28.03
CA ASN A 21 10.18 13.01 -27.22
C ASN A 21 10.35 14.42 -26.63
N SER A 22 10.00 15.44 -27.42
CA SER A 22 9.95 16.84 -26.99
C SER A 22 8.93 17.08 -25.86
N LYS A 23 7.72 16.50 -25.97
CA LYS A 23 6.69 16.53 -24.92
C LYS A 23 7.07 15.80 -23.64
N ARG A 24 7.89 14.74 -23.73
CA ARG A 24 8.37 13.96 -22.57
C ARG A 24 9.46 14.72 -21.80
N SER A 25 10.35 15.41 -22.52
CA SER A 25 11.39 16.29 -21.95
C SER A 25 10.79 17.48 -21.20
N THR A 26 9.79 18.14 -21.79
CA THR A 26 9.08 19.28 -21.16
C THR A 26 8.33 18.88 -19.88
N ARG A 27 7.64 17.73 -19.87
CA ARG A 27 6.98 17.22 -18.65
C ARG A 27 7.98 16.82 -17.56
N ALA A 28 9.11 16.23 -17.91
CA ALA A 28 10.16 15.92 -16.95
C ALA A 28 10.72 17.20 -16.31
N LEU A 29 11.03 18.23 -17.12
CA LEU A 29 11.48 19.53 -16.64
C LEU A 29 10.47 20.22 -15.71
N SER A 30 9.17 20.17 -16.03
CA SER A 30 8.13 20.70 -15.13
C SER A 30 8.03 19.93 -13.81
N ARG A 31 8.16 18.58 -13.83
CA ARG A 31 8.22 17.78 -12.59
C ARG A 31 9.45 18.11 -11.74
N TRP A 32 10.59 18.33 -12.37
CA TRP A 32 11.82 18.77 -11.69
C TRP A 32 11.66 20.15 -11.04
N ARG A 33 10.93 21.08 -11.67
CA ARG A 33 10.63 22.40 -11.09
C ARG A 33 9.70 22.28 -9.87
N ILE A 34 8.63 21.48 -9.98
CA ILE A 34 7.70 21.23 -8.85
C ILE A 34 8.45 20.61 -7.67
N LEU A 35 9.26 19.58 -7.94
CA LEU A 35 10.08 18.93 -6.92
C LEU A 35 11.09 19.91 -6.30
N ALA A 36 11.82 20.68 -7.11
CA ALA A 36 12.77 21.66 -6.59
C ALA A 36 12.09 22.69 -5.67
N ARG A 37 10.92 23.21 -6.05
CA ARG A 37 10.14 24.15 -5.22
C ARG A 37 9.69 23.54 -3.90
N ALA A 38 9.17 22.31 -3.93
CA ALA A 38 8.74 21.59 -2.73
C ALA A 38 9.90 21.35 -1.75
N LEU A 39 11.12 21.16 -2.27
CA LEU A 39 12.34 20.96 -1.49
C LEU A 39 12.93 22.26 -0.94
N THR A 40 12.72 23.40 -1.62
CA THR A 40 13.32 24.69 -1.25
C THR A 40 12.35 25.63 -0.51
N GLY A 41 11.09 25.23 -0.31
CA GLY A 41 10.07 26.04 0.38
C GLY A 41 9.76 27.37 -0.31
N SER A 42 9.98 27.46 -1.63
CA SER A 42 9.88 28.71 -2.38
C SER A 42 8.40 29.04 -2.70
N PRO A 43 7.94 30.29 -2.49
CA PRO A 43 6.55 30.67 -2.77
C PRO A 43 6.22 30.65 -4.27
N GLU A 44 4.95 30.37 -4.60
CA GLU A 44 4.41 30.37 -5.97
C GLU A 44 4.57 31.76 -6.64
N PRO A 45 5.10 31.86 -7.86
CA PRO A 45 5.09 33.11 -8.62
C PRO A 45 3.66 33.49 -8.97
N VAL A 46 3.27 34.74 -8.70
CA VAL A 46 1.97 35.27 -9.11
C VAL A 46 1.91 35.30 -10.65
N GLY A 47 1.12 34.41 -11.25
CA GLY A 47 0.77 34.46 -12.67
C GLY A 47 1.37 33.39 -13.60
N SER A 48 1.90 32.27 -13.11
CA SER A 48 2.26 31.15 -14.02
C SER A 48 1.04 30.29 -14.36
N GLU A 49 0.78 30.13 -15.67
CA GLU A 49 -0.17 29.14 -16.19
C GLU A 49 0.14 27.74 -15.61
N SER A 50 -0.94 27.03 -15.27
CA SER A 50 -1.02 25.83 -14.42
C SER A 50 0.09 24.78 -14.61
N ASP A 51 1.09 24.79 -13.70
CA ASP A 51 1.96 23.64 -13.43
C ASP A 51 1.19 22.44 -12.80
N GLU A 52 -0.11 22.61 -12.50
CA GLU A 52 -1.01 21.60 -11.91
C GLU A 52 -1.17 20.33 -12.76
N GLU A 53 -0.98 20.39 -14.08
CA GLU A 53 -1.18 19.21 -14.93
C GLU A 53 -0.08 18.14 -14.78
N VAL A 54 1.10 18.47 -14.24
CA VAL A 54 2.29 17.60 -14.44
C VAL A 54 2.56 16.67 -13.25
N SER A 55 2.06 16.97 -12.05
CA SER A 55 2.38 16.19 -10.84
C SER A 55 1.30 16.21 -9.75
N VAL A 56 0.02 16.12 -10.12
CA VAL A 56 -1.08 16.03 -9.16
C VAL A 56 -1.68 14.63 -9.15
N ARG A 57 -2.00 14.12 -7.95
CA ARG A 57 -2.83 12.92 -7.77
C ARG A 57 -4.24 13.27 -8.26
N ARG A 58 -4.53 12.85 -9.48
CA ARG A 58 -5.73 13.21 -10.23
C ARG A 58 -6.97 12.42 -9.82
N PHE A 59 -6.82 11.11 -9.63
CA PHE A 59 -7.83 10.27 -8.99
C PHE A 59 -7.48 10.00 -7.52
N THR A 60 -8.42 10.26 -6.62
CA THR A 60 -8.16 10.21 -5.17
C THR A 60 -8.98 9.19 -4.41
N SER A 61 -10.19 8.83 -4.86
CA SER A 61 -11.09 8.00 -4.04
C SER A 61 -12.27 7.46 -4.86
N PHE A 62 -12.82 6.33 -4.42
CA PHE A 62 -14.09 5.79 -4.92
C PHE A 62 -15.32 6.44 -4.28
N GLY A 63 -15.15 7.29 -3.26
CA GLY A 63 -16.24 7.95 -2.56
C GLY A 63 -17.05 6.99 -1.68
N LEU A 64 -16.43 5.91 -1.22
CA LEU A 64 -17.04 4.89 -0.36
C LEU A 64 -17.06 5.34 1.11
N LEU A 65 -16.06 6.14 1.49
CA LEU A 65 -15.95 6.77 2.80
C LEU A 65 -15.91 8.29 2.61
N LYS A 66 -16.87 9.00 3.20
CA LYS A 66 -16.83 10.46 3.30
C LYS A 66 -15.68 10.84 4.23
N CYS A 67 -14.86 11.79 3.79
CA CYS A 67 -13.82 12.38 4.62
C CYS A 67 -14.19 13.82 5.00
N ALA A 68 -14.24 14.14 6.30
CA ALA A 68 -14.48 15.48 6.81
C ALA A 68 -13.35 15.91 7.76
N LEU A 69 -12.80 17.12 7.57
CA LEU A 69 -11.81 17.71 8.48
C LEU A 69 -12.48 18.05 9.82
N LEU A 70 -11.81 17.77 10.94
CA LEU A 70 -12.28 18.12 12.27
C LEU A 70 -11.68 19.47 12.70
N GLU A 71 -12.44 20.55 12.51
CA GLU A 71 -12.01 21.94 12.73
C GLU A 71 -11.85 22.32 14.21
N ASN A 72 -12.58 21.67 15.12
CA ASN A 72 -12.63 22.01 16.56
C ASN A 72 -11.48 21.41 17.39
N MET A 73 -10.41 20.97 16.77
CA MET A 73 -9.30 20.30 17.44
C MET A 73 -8.06 21.18 17.40
N LEU A 74 -7.35 21.30 18.53
CA LEU A 74 -6.04 21.95 18.57
C LEU A 74 -5.12 21.22 17.59
N THR A 75 -4.86 21.85 16.45
CA THR A 75 -3.81 21.41 15.54
C THR A 75 -2.49 21.78 16.19
N ASP A 76 -1.56 20.82 16.28
CA ASP A 76 -0.19 21.09 16.73
C ASP A 76 0.66 21.75 15.62
N GLY A 77 0.02 22.34 14.59
CA GLY A 77 0.66 22.85 13.38
C GLY A 77 1.19 21.76 12.44
N GLU A 78 1.55 20.60 12.99
CA GLU A 78 2.18 19.48 12.27
C GLU A 78 1.20 18.40 11.84
N SER A 79 -0.02 18.39 12.37
CA SER A 79 -1.04 17.40 12.03
C SER A 79 -2.47 17.94 12.03
N SER A 80 -3.34 17.25 11.29
CA SER A 80 -4.78 17.48 11.25
C SER A 80 -5.54 16.18 11.49
N TRP A 81 -6.81 16.28 11.90
CA TRP A 81 -7.67 15.12 12.10
C TRP A 81 -8.83 15.14 11.13
N CYS A 82 -9.13 13.99 10.54
CA CYS A 82 -10.28 13.81 9.67
C CYS A 82 -11.14 12.67 10.16
N GLU A 83 -12.45 12.84 10.10
CA GLU A 83 -13.39 11.74 10.23
C GLU A 83 -13.59 11.08 8.87
N TYR A 84 -13.39 9.77 8.82
CA TYR A 84 -13.80 8.91 7.72
C TYR A 84 -15.09 8.21 8.12
N SER A 85 -16.16 8.38 7.34
CA SER A 85 -17.46 7.83 7.67
C SER A 85 -18.26 7.31 6.48
N THR A 86 -19.14 6.35 6.73
CA THR A 86 -20.09 5.82 5.75
C THR A 86 -21.34 5.29 6.43
N GLN A 87 -22.38 5.02 5.65
CA GLN A 87 -23.60 4.38 6.13
C GLN A 87 -23.85 3.10 5.34
N LEU A 88 -23.98 1.98 6.05
CA LEU A 88 -24.31 0.69 5.45
C LEU A 88 -25.50 0.08 6.18
N ASP A 89 -26.52 -0.32 5.42
CA ASP A 89 -27.74 -0.94 5.94
C ASP A 89 -28.39 -0.13 7.09
N GLY A 90 -28.39 1.20 6.96
CA GLY A 90 -28.93 2.14 7.96
C GLY A 90 -28.07 2.31 9.22
N ARG A 91 -26.85 1.75 9.26
CA ARG A 91 -25.92 1.89 10.38
C ARG A 91 -24.77 2.82 10.03
N PRO A 92 -24.42 3.80 10.89
CA PRO A 92 -23.28 4.66 10.69
C PRO A 92 -21.98 3.97 11.10
N TYR A 93 -20.93 4.18 10.32
CA TYR A 93 -19.56 3.76 10.59
C TYR A 93 -18.67 4.99 10.52
N ASN A 94 -17.81 5.21 11.50
CA ASN A 94 -16.87 6.31 11.51
C ASN A 94 -15.59 6.00 12.30
N VAL A 95 -14.48 6.57 11.86
CA VAL A 95 -13.20 6.58 12.58
C VAL A 95 -12.51 7.92 12.39
N GLN A 96 -11.76 8.35 13.41
CA GLN A 96 -10.94 9.57 13.35
C GLN A 96 -9.52 9.20 12.95
N ILE A 97 -9.04 9.73 11.82
CA ILE A 97 -7.72 9.47 11.25
C ILE A 97 -6.87 10.73 11.36
N ARG A 98 -5.65 10.59 11.86
CA ARG A 98 -4.66 11.66 11.92
C ARG A 98 -3.89 11.74 10.61
N ARG A 99 -3.80 12.93 10.06
CA ARG A 99 -3.00 13.27 8.87
C ARG A 99 -1.83 14.14 9.30
N ILE A 100 -0.64 13.81 8.83
CA ILE A 100 0.56 14.61 9.10
C ILE A 100 0.70 15.66 8.01
N ASN A 101 0.81 16.94 8.39
CA ASN A 101 0.85 18.10 7.51
C ASN A 101 2.30 18.55 7.17
N LYS A 102 3.31 17.71 7.41
CA LYS A 102 4.73 18.09 7.29
C LYS A 102 5.17 18.24 5.82
N CYS A 103 5.99 19.25 5.53
CA CYS A 103 6.78 19.31 4.29
C CYS A 103 7.94 18.30 4.39
N PHE A 104 8.02 17.39 3.41
CA PHE A 104 9.07 16.37 3.37
C PHE A 104 10.36 16.91 2.74
N THR A 105 11.50 16.62 3.36
CA THR A 105 12.83 16.84 2.78
C THR A 105 13.08 15.87 1.61
N ALA A 106 14.06 16.16 0.75
CA ALA A 106 14.41 15.29 -0.37
C ALA A 106 14.77 13.88 0.11
N SER A 107 15.55 13.77 1.17
CA SER A 107 15.90 12.50 1.81
C SER A 107 14.69 11.71 2.34
N GLU A 108 13.66 12.39 2.85
CA GLU A 108 12.40 11.77 3.28
C GLU A 108 11.52 11.39 2.06
N LEU A 109 11.72 12.03 0.90
CA LEU A 109 11.02 11.73 -0.36
C LEU A 109 11.64 10.56 -1.15
N ILE A 110 12.96 10.35 -1.02
CA ILE A 110 13.72 9.32 -1.75
C ILE A 110 13.65 7.94 -1.05
N GLY A 111 13.23 7.89 0.22
CA GLY A 111 13.05 6.63 0.96
C GLY A 111 11.67 5.96 0.76
N PHE A 112 11.50 4.80 1.39
CA PHE A 112 10.30 3.95 1.44
C PHE A 112 9.01 4.60 2.04
N ASN A 113 8.98 5.91 2.26
CA ASN A 113 8.27 6.53 3.39
C ASN A 113 7.20 7.59 3.03
N ASN A 114 6.57 7.53 1.85
CA ASN A 114 5.50 8.49 1.47
C ASN A 114 4.09 7.91 1.25
N THR A 115 3.90 6.61 1.50
CA THR A 115 2.56 5.99 1.43
C THR A 115 1.71 6.45 2.61
N GLY A 116 0.68 7.26 2.36
CA GLY A 116 -0.32 7.66 3.37
C GLY A 116 -0.11 9.05 4.00
N ASN A 117 1.02 9.71 3.75
CA ASN A 117 1.28 11.07 4.26
C ASN A 117 0.30 12.12 3.73
N VAL A 118 -0.14 11.93 2.48
CA VAL A 118 -1.01 12.88 1.78
C VAL A 118 -2.50 12.50 1.94
N CYS A 119 -2.80 11.19 2.05
CA CYS A 119 -4.09 10.67 1.63
C CYS A 119 -4.22 9.16 1.86
N VAL A 120 -5.40 8.67 2.28
CA VAL A 120 -5.76 7.24 2.19
C VAL A 120 -5.78 6.83 0.71
N TRP A 121 -5.22 5.68 0.37
CA TRP A 121 -5.19 5.19 -1.02
C TRP A 121 -6.51 4.53 -1.41
N PRO A 122 -6.92 4.57 -2.71
CA PRO A 122 -8.18 3.97 -3.14
C PRO A 122 -8.28 2.48 -2.81
N SER A 123 -7.17 1.75 -2.85
CA SER A 123 -7.15 0.33 -2.47
C SER A 123 -7.40 0.10 -0.98
N GLU A 124 -6.89 0.98 -0.12
CA GLU A 124 -7.12 0.92 1.33
C GLU A 124 -8.56 1.30 1.66
N GLU A 125 -9.11 2.33 0.99
CA GLU A 125 -10.52 2.70 1.07
C GLU A 125 -11.44 1.52 0.67
N CYS A 126 -11.18 0.89 -0.48
CA CYS A 126 -11.95 -0.26 -0.95
C CYS A 126 -11.84 -1.45 -0.01
N LEU A 127 -10.65 -1.74 0.54
CA LEU A 127 -10.46 -2.83 1.49
C LEU A 127 -11.23 -2.56 2.79
N ALA A 128 -11.15 -1.34 3.31
CA ALA A 128 -11.90 -0.94 4.50
C ALA A 128 -13.41 -1.08 4.30
N TYR A 129 -13.93 -0.57 3.18
CA TYR A 129 -15.34 -0.70 2.80
C TYR A 129 -15.76 -2.17 2.66
N TYR A 130 -14.94 -2.98 2.00
CA TYR A 130 -15.19 -4.41 1.81
C TYR A 130 -15.30 -5.16 3.15
N LEU A 131 -14.45 -4.83 4.13
CA LEU A 131 -14.51 -5.41 5.48
C LEU A 131 -15.80 -5.02 6.22
N LEU A 132 -16.27 -3.77 6.07
CA LEU A 132 -17.55 -3.35 6.67
C LEU A 132 -18.76 -4.06 6.04
N ARG A 133 -18.70 -4.41 4.75
CA ARG A 133 -19.72 -5.23 4.08
C ARG A 133 -19.62 -6.71 4.49
N ASN A 134 -18.41 -7.19 4.80
CA ASN A 134 -18.11 -8.59 5.08
C ASN A 134 -17.56 -8.82 6.49
N ARG A 135 -18.16 -8.16 7.51
CA ARG A 135 -17.68 -8.14 8.90
C ARG A 135 -17.41 -9.52 9.50
N GLY A 136 -18.13 -10.55 9.03
CA GLY A 136 -17.94 -11.93 9.44
C GLY A 136 -16.53 -12.48 9.18
N LEU A 137 -15.79 -11.90 8.23
CA LEU A 137 -14.42 -12.30 7.90
C LEU A 137 -13.45 -12.11 9.08
N CYS A 138 -13.64 -11.07 9.89
CA CYS A 138 -12.75 -10.75 11.02
C CYS A 138 -13.34 -11.12 12.38
N ARG A 139 -14.59 -11.58 12.45
CA ARG A 139 -15.26 -11.85 13.72
C ARG A 139 -14.55 -12.95 14.51
N ASN A 140 -14.22 -12.67 15.77
CA ASN A 140 -13.53 -13.58 16.70
C ASN A 140 -12.22 -14.16 16.14
N ARG A 141 -11.53 -13.38 15.30
CA ARG A 141 -10.29 -13.77 14.62
C ARG A 141 -9.15 -12.82 14.97
N ASN A 142 -7.93 -13.34 14.89
CA ASN A 142 -6.73 -12.52 14.98
C ASN A 142 -6.45 -11.89 13.61
N VAL A 143 -6.43 -10.57 13.54
CA VAL A 143 -6.28 -9.81 12.30
C VAL A 143 -4.93 -9.10 12.29
N LEU A 144 -4.21 -9.18 11.18
CA LEU A 144 -2.99 -8.40 10.93
C LEU A 144 -3.20 -7.53 9.71
N GLU A 145 -2.81 -6.25 9.77
CA GLU A 145 -2.65 -5.41 8.59
C GLU A 145 -1.16 -5.16 8.32
N LEU A 146 -0.72 -5.49 7.10
CA LEU A 146 0.66 -5.32 6.62
C LEU A 146 0.74 -4.13 5.67
N GLY A 147 1.64 -3.19 5.97
CA GLY A 147 1.93 -2.04 5.10
C GLY A 147 0.76 -1.05 5.03
N GLY A 148 0.08 -0.81 6.16
CA GLY A 148 -1.07 0.10 6.22
C GLY A 148 -0.70 1.58 6.17
N GLY A 149 0.59 1.92 6.03
CA GLY A 149 1.08 3.29 5.96
C GLY A 149 0.67 4.11 7.19
N MET A 150 0.46 5.40 6.97
CA MET A 150 0.14 6.35 8.05
C MET A 150 -1.24 6.13 8.70
N SER A 151 -2.12 5.32 8.11
CA SER A 151 -3.52 5.27 8.54
C SER A 151 -3.96 3.89 9.04
N CYS A 152 -3.54 2.82 8.37
CA CYS A 152 -4.07 1.47 8.59
C CYS A 152 -5.61 1.48 8.61
N LEU A 153 -6.24 2.23 7.69
CA LEU A 153 -7.67 2.52 7.75
C LEU A 153 -8.51 1.26 7.71
N ALA A 154 -8.09 0.26 6.92
CA ALA A 154 -8.83 -1.00 6.82
C ALA A 154 -8.81 -1.77 8.14
N GLY A 155 -7.66 -1.91 8.78
CA GLY A 155 -7.52 -2.55 10.09
C GLY A 155 -8.15 -1.73 11.22
N VAL A 156 -8.08 -0.40 11.16
CA VAL A 156 -8.74 0.51 12.12
C VAL A 156 -10.26 0.36 12.07
N LEU A 157 -10.87 0.33 10.88
CA LEU A 157 -12.31 0.08 10.73
C LEU A 157 -12.68 -1.36 11.12
N ALA A 158 -11.84 -2.34 10.79
CA ALA A 158 -12.06 -3.73 11.19
C ALA A 158 -12.03 -3.91 12.72
N ALA A 159 -11.07 -3.28 13.40
CA ALA A 159 -10.98 -3.28 14.86
C ALA A 159 -12.26 -2.73 15.50
N LYS A 160 -12.76 -1.59 15.00
CA LYS A 160 -13.92 -0.92 15.58
C LYS A 160 -15.25 -1.62 15.30
N TYR A 161 -15.40 -2.27 14.13
CA TYR A 161 -16.72 -2.67 13.63
C TYR A 161 -16.88 -4.15 13.24
N CYS A 162 -15.80 -4.93 13.18
CA CYS A 162 -15.86 -6.33 12.75
C CYS A 162 -15.76 -7.35 13.91
N ASN A 163 -15.65 -6.89 15.16
CA ASN A 163 -15.54 -7.74 16.37
C ASN A 163 -14.40 -8.79 16.30
N PRO A 164 -13.15 -8.40 16.01
CA PRO A 164 -12.01 -9.32 16.06
C PRO A 164 -11.64 -9.70 17.50
N SER A 165 -10.85 -10.75 17.65
CA SER A 165 -10.26 -11.15 18.95
C SER A 165 -9.08 -10.26 19.32
N ASN A 166 -8.24 -9.95 18.32
CA ASN A 166 -7.11 -9.02 18.43
C ASN A 166 -6.82 -8.45 17.04
N VAL A 167 -6.26 -7.24 16.99
CA VAL A 167 -5.79 -6.63 15.74
C VAL A 167 -4.35 -6.14 15.90
N THR A 168 -3.51 -6.44 14.93
CA THR A 168 -2.15 -5.89 14.84
C THR A 168 -2.05 -5.02 13.59
N LEU A 169 -1.72 -3.75 13.75
CA LEU A 169 -1.56 -2.79 12.66
C LEU A 169 -0.07 -2.51 12.45
N THR A 170 0.41 -2.69 11.22
CA THR A 170 1.85 -2.63 10.96
C THR A 170 2.20 -1.88 9.69
N ASP A 171 3.39 -1.29 9.72
CA ASP A 171 4.04 -0.69 8.58
C ASP A 171 5.58 -0.85 8.72
N GLY A 172 6.31 -0.69 7.61
CA GLY A 172 7.78 -0.73 7.63
C GLY A 172 8.43 0.54 8.19
N ASN A 173 7.67 1.65 8.25
CA ASN A 173 8.15 2.95 8.70
C ASN A 173 7.68 3.25 10.13
N VAL A 174 8.63 3.51 11.04
CA VAL A 174 8.35 3.84 12.45
C VAL A 174 7.45 5.07 12.59
N THR A 175 7.63 6.10 11.77
CA THR A 175 6.77 7.30 11.81
C THR A 175 5.33 6.98 11.43
N SER A 176 5.12 6.08 10.48
CA SER A 176 3.78 5.58 10.13
C SER A 176 3.14 4.90 11.33
N VAL A 177 3.86 3.98 11.96
CA VAL A 177 3.39 3.22 13.12
C VAL A 177 3.11 4.15 14.32
N ASP A 178 3.94 5.16 14.55
CA ASP A 178 3.71 6.16 15.60
C ASP A 178 2.43 6.97 15.35
N ASN A 179 2.15 7.36 14.10
CA ASN A 179 0.90 8.01 13.75
C ASN A 179 -0.31 7.08 13.96
N VAL A 180 -0.18 5.81 13.59
CA VAL A 180 -1.23 4.79 13.80
C VAL A 180 -1.50 4.58 15.30
N ARG A 181 -0.48 4.62 16.17
CA ARG A 181 -0.68 4.58 17.63
C ARG A 181 -1.55 5.75 18.11
N CYS A 182 -1.33 6.96 17.60
CA CYS A 182 -2.19 8.10 17.90
C CYS A 182 -3.62 7.88 17.43
N ILE A 183 -3.82 7.32 16.23
CA ILE A 183 -5.14 6.99 15.67
C ILE A 183 -5.87 5.97 16.54
N VAL A 184 -5.18 4.89 16.94
CA VAL A 184 -5.73 3.83 17.79
C VAL A 184 -6.15 4.38 19.15
N ALA A 185 -5.29 5.18 19.79
CA ALA A 185 -5.61 5.82 21.06
C ALA A 185 -6.83 6.76 20.93
N ARG A 186 -6.90 7.55 19.85
CA ARG A 186 -7.99 8.50 19.62
C ARG A 186 -9.35 7.84 19.38
N ASN A 187 -9.36 6.61 18.87
CA ASN A 187 -10.58 5.84 18.64
C ASN A 187 -10.90 4.86 19.79
N ASP A 188 -10.22 4.97 20.93
CA ASP A 188 -10.42 4.14 22.13
C ASP A 188 -10.17 2.64 21.93
N MET A 189 -9.24 2.27 21.03
CA MET A 189 -8.99 0.87 20.65
C MET A 189 -7.70 0.27 21.22
N ALA A 190 -7.00 0.97 22.12
CA ALA A 190 -5.73 0.52 22.68
C ALA A 190 -5.78 -0.80 23.48
N HIS A 191 -6.99 -1.23 23.88
CA HIS A 191 -7.22 -2.51 24.56
C HIS A 191 -7.32 -3.72 23.62
N LEU A 192 -7.47 -3.47 22.31
CA LEU A 192 -7.72 -4.48 21.27
C LEU A 192 -6.66 -4.48 20.18
N VAL A 193 -5.98 -3.34 20.00
CA VAL A 193 -5.10 -3.09 18.87
C VAL A 193 -3.66 -2.91 19.33
N GLU A 194 -2.76 -3.71 18.75
CA GLU A 194 -1.32 -3.53 18.85
C GLU A 194 -0.77 -2.86 17.58
N CYS A 195 0.23 -2.00 17.73
CA CYS A 195 0.90 -1.34 16.60
C CYS A 195 2.39 -1.68 16.58
N GLY A 196 2.88 -2.19 15.45
CA GLY A 196 4.24 -2.71 15.32
C GLY A 196 4.94 -2.30 14.03
N VAL A 197 6.25 -2.14 14.09
CA VAL A 197 7.09 -1.94 12.89
C VAL A 197 7.41 -3.30 12.31
N VAL A 198 7.06 -3.52 11.04
CA VAL A 198 7.35 -4.75 10.32
C VAL A 198 8.06 -4.42 9.01
N GLN A 199 9.37 -4.68 8.98
CA GLN A 199 10.12 -4.71 7.74
C GLN A 199 10.07 -6.12 7.15
N TRP A 200 9.41 -6.29 6.00
CA TRP A 200 9.15 -7.61 5.42
C TRP A 200 10.44 -8.41 5.18
N ALA A 201 11.53 -7.77 4.76
CA ALA A 201 12.82 -8.44 4.57
C ALA A 201 13.35 -9.07 5.88
N GLN A 202 13.20 -8.36 7.01
CA GLN A 202 13.59 -8.88 8.31
C GLN A 202 12.66 -10.00 8.79
N ALA A 203 11.34 -9.80 8.65
CA ALA A 203 10.34 -10.79 9.01
C ALA A 203 10.52 -12.10 8.21
N ALA A 204 10.67 -11.99 6.88
CA ALA A 204 10.92 -13.11 6.00
C ALA A 204 12.22 -13.85 6.34
N ARG A 205 13.30 -13.12 6.67
CA ARG A 205 14.56 -13.73 7.12
C ARG A 205 14.36 -14.55 8.39
N ALA A 206 13.67 -13.99 9.39
CA ALA A 206 13.42 -14.69 10.66
C ALA A 206 12.51 -15.93 10.49
N LEU A 207 11.49 -15.83 9.63
CA LEU A 207 10.60 -16.96 9.30
C LEU A 207 11.37 -18.11 8.63
N ARG A 208 12.24 -17.79 7.67
CA ARG A 208 13.10 -18.78 7.00
C ARG A 208 14.05 -19.47 7.98
N GLN A 209 14.65 -18.72 8.92
CA GLN A 209 15.51 -19.27 9.96
C GLN A 209 14.73 -20.23 10.89
N THR A 210 13.53 -19.83 11.31
CA THR A 210 12.68 -20.65 12.19
C THR A 210 12.26 -21.97 11.51
N ALA A 211 11.92 -21.91 10.21
CA ALA A 211 11.58 -23.09 9.43
C ALA A 211 12.77 -24.06 9.28
N ALA A 212 13.99 -23.53 9.10
CA ALA A 212 15.21 -24.35 9.01
C ALA A 212 15.54 -25.06 10.33
N ILE A 213 15.32 -24.40 11.47
CA ILE A 213 15.51 -25.00 12.80
C ILE A 213 14.50 -26.13 13.06
N ASN A 214 13.24 -25.94 12.67
CA ASN A 214 12.20 -26.97 12.85
C ASN A 214 12.37 -28.17 11.90
N GLY A 215 13.09 -28.00 10.78
CA GLY A 215 13.39 -29.06 9.81
C GLY A 215 14.64 -29.89 10.11
N ASN A 216 15.61 -29.36 10.86
CA ASN A 216 16.87 -30.03 11.20
C ASN A 216 17.06 -30.17 12.72
N ARG A 217 17.07 -31.40 13.22
CA ARG A 217 17.62 -31.74 14.54
C ARG A 217 19.12 -31.36 14.55
N VAL A 218 19.48 -30.24 15.23
CA VAL A 218 20.69 -29.99 16.08
C VAL A 218 21.36 -28.61 15.89
N LYS A 219 21.46 -27.92 17.04
CA LYS A 219 22.46 -26.96 17.59
C LYS A 219 23.33 -26.13 16.64
N THR A 220 23.12 -24.81 16.64
CA THR A 220 24.09 -23.86 17.22
C THR A 220 23.39 -22.53 17.52
N ARG A 221 23.52 -22.04 18.76
CA ARG A 221 23.17 -20.65 19.12
C ARG A 221 24.44 -19.84 18.97
N THR A 222 24.45 -18.87 18.08
CA THR A 222 25.27 -17.68 18.22
C THR A 222 24.32 -16.54 18.53
N ALA A 223 24.37 -16.10 19.78
CA ALA A 223 23.76 -14.86 20.21
C ALA A 223 24.62 -13.73 19.65
N ASP A 224 24.07 -12.98 18.72
CA ASP A 224 24.47 -11.61 18.46
C ASP A 224 23.17 -10.81 18.38
N ASP A 225 23.10 -9.80 19.25
CA ASP A 225 21.94 -9.03 19.61
C ASP A 225 21.44 -8.13 18.46
N ASP A 226 20.14 -8.22 18.16
CA ASP A 226 19.35 -7.13 17.57
C ASP A 226 18.01 -7.12 18.32
N GLU A 227 17.92 -6.28 19.35
CA GLU A 227 16.85 -6.28 20.34
C GLU A 227 15.54 -5.61 19.87
N ASP A 228 15.38 -5.27 18.59
CA ASP A 228 14.32 -4.34 18.16
C ASP A 228 13.28 -4.88 17.15
N ALA A 229 13.24 -6.21 16.92
CA ALA A 229 12.19 -6.84 16.14
C ALA A 229 11.52 -7.97 16.93
N ARG A 230 10.69 -7.60 17.91
CA ARG A 230 9.74 -8.57 18.50
C ARG A 230 8.77 -9.01 17.41
N LEU A 231 9.08 -10.12 16.74
CA LEU A 231 8.17 -10.80 15.84
C LEU A 231 6.87 -11.10 16.62
N PRO A 232 5.69 -10.97 16.00
CA PRO A 232 4.44 -11.34 16.65
C PRO A 232 4.52 -12.77 17.19
N SER A 233 4.08 -12.97 18.44
CA SER A 233 4.17 -14.25 19.13
C SER A 233 3.15 -15.30 18.64
N GLY A 234 2.29 -14.95 17.68
CA GLY A 234 1.20 -15.81 17.21
C GLY A 234 0.90 -15.66 15.71
N LEU A 235 0.14 -16.62 15.19
CA LEU A 235 -0.38 -16.61 13.83
C LEU A 235 -1.70 -15.83 13.75
N TYR A 236 -2.05 -15.40 12.53
CA TYR A 236 -3.24 -14.62 12.22
C TYR A 236 -4.19 -15.39 11.33
N ASP A 237 -5.48 -15.27 11.61
CA ASP A 237 -6.54 -15.88 10.81
C ASP A 237 -6.88 -15.05 9.58
N VAL A 238 -6.66 -13.73 9.67
CA VAL A 238 -6.87 -12.77 8.59
C VAL A 238 -5.65 -11.88 8.46
N ILE A 239 -5.08 -11.80 7.27
CA ILE A 239 -4.05 -10.81 6.93
C ILE A 239 -4.60 -9.85 5.89
N LEU A 240 -4.47 -8.56 6.13
CA LEU A 240 -4.92 -7.46 5.27
C LEU A 240 -3.70 -6.80 4.64
N SER A 241 -3.80 -6.42 3.37
CA SER A 241 -2.79 -5.58 2.72
C SER A 241 -3.41 -4.80 1.57
N ALA A 242 -3.11 -3.51 1.49
CA ALA A 242 -3.62 -2.61 0.46
C ALA A 242 -2.47 -1.96 -0.32
N ASP A 243 -2.53 -2.02 -1.65
CA ASP A 243 -1.59 -1.37 -2.59
C ASP A 243 -0.10 -1.63 -2.32
N CYS A 244 0.27 -2.81 -1.82
CA CYS A 244 1.65 -3.13 -1.46
C CYS A 244 2.47 -3.86 -2.56
N LEU A 245 1.90 -4.04 -3.76
CA LEU A 245 2.42 -5.01 -4.74
C LEU A 245 3.45 -4.46 -5.72
N PHE A 246 3.71 -3.15 -5.71
CA PHE A 246 4.50 -2.47 -6.74
C PHE A 246 6.00 -2.44 -6.48
N PHE A 247 6.47 -2.94 -5.33
CA PHE A 247 7.89 -3.04 -5.00
C PHE A 247 8.48 -4.38 -5.42
N ASP A 248 9.24 -4.39 -6.51
CA ASP A 248 9.84 -5.60 -7.07
C ASP A 248 10.77 -6.32 -6.07
N ASP A 249 11.59 -5.56 -5.35
CA ASP A 249 12.57 -6.10 -4.38
C ASP A 249 11.91 -6.69 -3.13
N ALA A 250 10.77 -6.14 -2.71
CA ALA A 250 10.09 -6.54 -1.48
C ALA A 250 9.06 -7.66 -1.70
N ARG A 251 8.73 -7.98 -2.96
CA ARG A 251 7.65 -8.90 -3.34
C ARG A 251 7.76 -10.27 -2.66
N LEU A 252 8.92 -10.90 -2.73
CA LEU A 252 9.12 -12.25 -2.18
C LEU A 252 9.10 -12.25 -0.66
N ASP A 253 9.57 -11.17 -0.04
CA ASP A 253 9.58 -11.04 1.40
C ASP A 253 8.17 -10.78 1.95
N LEU A 254 7.34 -10.00 1.24
CA LEU A 254 5.92 -9.87 1.57
C LEU A 254 5.20 -11.23 1.47
N VAL A 255 5.41 -11.98 0.38
CA VAL A 255 4.83 -13.32 0.21
C VAL A 255 5.25 -14.25 1.35
N GLU A 256 6.54 -14.26 1.72
CA GLU A 256 7.03 -15.09 2.84
C GLU A 256 6.41 -14.66 4.17
N THR A 257 6.31 -13.35 4.41
CA THR A 257 5.72 -12.79 5.63
C THR A 257 4.25 -13.20 5.78
N ILE A 258 3.45 -13.05 4.72
CA ILE A 258 2.05 -13.49 4.71
C ILE A 258 1.98 -15.00 4.97
N TYR A 259 2.78 -15.81 4.27
CA TYR A 259 2.72 -17.28 4.43
C TYR A 259 3.11 -17.74 5.83
N GLY A 260 4.18 -17.16 6.38
CA GLY A 260 4.73 -17.57 7.67
C GLY A 260 3.85 -17.18 8.86
N TRP A 261 3.06 -16.10 8.74
CA TRP A 261 2.19 -15.62 9.82
C TRP A 261 0.72 -15.95 9.65
N LEU A 262 0.26 -16.40 8.47
CA LEU A 262 -1.11 -16.86 8.31
C LEU A 262 -1.31 -18.23 8.98
N THR A 263 -2.46 -18.45 9.62
CA THR A 263 -2.87 -19.80 10.06
C THR A 263 -3.12 -20.71 8.85
N ASP A 264 -3.17 -22.02 9.08
CA ASP A 264 -3.35 -22.98 7.98
C ASP A 264 -4.75 -22.90 7.33
N ASP A 265 -5.77 -22.53 8.11
CA ASP A 265 -7.13 -22.26 7.65
C ASP A 265 -7.44 -20.75 7.50
N GLY A 266 -6.41 -19.91 7.62
CA GLY A 266 -6.52 -18.45 7.49
C GLY A 266 -6.67 -17.97 6.05
N VAL A 267 -7.01 -16.69 5.89
CA VAL A 267 -7.11 -16.00 4.61
C VAL A 267 -6.33 -14.69 4.61
N ALA A 268 -5.55 -14.42 3.58
CA ALA A 268 -5.03 -13.08 3.32
C ALA A 268 -5.88 -12.38 2.25
N LEU A 269 -6.32 -11.15 2.55
CA LEU A 269 -7.08 -10.28 1.67
C LEU A 269 -6.15 -9.16 1.21
N VAL A 270 -5.73 -9.24 -0.05
CA VAL A 270 -4.85 -8.25 -0.67
C VAL A 270 -5.64 -7.49 -1.73
N MET A 271 -5.74 -6.17 -1.59
CA MET A 271 -6.37 -5.31 -2.60
C MET A 271 -5.33 -4.38 -3.21
N ALA A 272 -5.11 -4.48 -4.51
CA ALA A 272 -4.17 -3.61 -5.22
C ALA A 272 -4.58 -3.46 -6.69
N PRO A 273 -4.23 -2.33 -7.35
CA PRO A 273 -4.39 -2.21 -8.78
C PRO A 273 -3.40 -3.13 -9.51
N ARG A 274 -3.67 -3.38 -10.79
CA ARG A 274 -2.81 -4.29 -11.60
C ARG A 274 -1.37 -3.77 -11.71
N ARG A 275 -1.23 -2.45 -11.88
CA ARG A 275 0.01 -1.70 -12.07
C ARG A 275 0.96 -2.46 -12.99
N GLY A 276 0.57 -2.57 -14.25
CA GLY A 276 1.23 -3.40 -15.25
C GLY A 276 1.20 -4.88 -14.87
N THR A 277 2.39 -5.44 -14.59
CA THR A 277 2.56 -6.87 -14.27
C THR A 277 2.78 -7.15 -12.79
N THR A 278 2.82 -6.11 -11.94
CA THR A 278 3.24 -6.26 -10.53
C THR A 278 2.26 -7.12 -9.73
N PHE A 279 0.95 -6.91 -9.91
CA PHE A 279 -0.09 -7.75 -9.31
C PHE A 279 0.06 -9.22 -9.72
N GLN A 280 0.21 -9.47 -11.02
CA GLN A 280 0.31 -10.83 -11.56
C GLN A 280 1.56 -11.55 -11.05
N LYS A 281 2.72 -10.88 -11.05
CA LYS A 281 3.97 -11.42 -10.50
C LYS A 281 3.84 -11.77 -9.01
N PHE A 282 3.10 -10.96 -8.23
CA PHE A 282 2.85 -11.26 -6.82
C PHE A 282 1.94 -12.48 -6.65
N ALA A 283 0.86 -12.60 -7.43
CA ALA A 283 0.00 -13.77 -7.42
C ALA A 283 0.77 -15.05 -7.79
N GLU A 284 1.61 -15.01 -8.82
CA GLU A 284 2.47 -16.13 -9.24
C GLU A 284 3.47 -16.51 -8.15
N ALA A 285 4.13 -15.53 -7.52
CA ALA A 285 5.04 -15.77 -6.40
C ALA A 285 4.31 -16.41 -5.20
N SER A 286 3.08 -15.97 -4.93
CA SER A 286 2.23 -16.52 -3.86
C SER A 286 1.87 -17.98 -4.14
N ILE A 287 1.45 -18.29 -5.37
CA ILE A 287 1.15 -19.67 -5.79
C ILE A 287 2.41 -20.54 -5.66
N LYS A 288 3.57 -20.07 -6.15
CA LYS A 288 4.85 -20.79 -6.04
C LYS A 288 5.24 -21.06 -4.58
N ARG A 289 4.88 -20.17 -3.65
CA ARG A 289 5.13 -20.35 -2.22
C ARG A 289 4.24 -21.41 -1.57
N GLY A 290 3.10 -21.74 -2.19
CA GLY A 290 2.14 -22.73 -1.70
C GLY A 290 0.77 -22.17 -1.32
N PHE A 291 0.40 -20.98 -1.82
CA PHE A 291 -0.97 -20.49 -1.70
C PHE A 291 -1.88 -21.03 -2.82
N ILE A 292 -3.17 -21.10 -2.53
CA ILE A 292 -4.24 -21.00 -3.51
C ILE A 292 -4.55 -19.50 -3.63
N ALA A 293 -4.50 -18.96 -4.85
CA ALA A 293 -4.73 -17.55 -5.11
C ALA A 293 -6.01 -17.37 -5.94
N ARG A 294 -7.02 -16.70 -5.38
CA ARG A 294 -8.26 -16.36 -6.08
C ARG A 294 -8.31 -14.86 -6.34
N GLN A 295 -8.33 -14.49 -7.62
CA GLN A 295 -8.55 -13.13 -8.05
C GLN A 295 -10.05 -12.86 -8.24
N THR A 296 -10.52 -11.70 -7.80
CA THR A 296 -11.90 -11.27 -8.01
C THR A 296 -11.93 -9.78 -8.34
N GLU A 297 -12.39 -9.45 -9.55
CA GLU A 297 -12.51 -8.06 -9.97
C GLU A 297 -13.79 -7.42 -9.43
N ARG A 298 -14.94 -8.09 -9.58
CA ARG A 298 -16.23 -7.63 -9.05
C ARG A 298 -16.48 -8.23 -7.66
N TYR A 299 -15.82 -7.68 -6.65
CA TYR A 299 -15.95 -8.12 -5.25
C TYR A 299 -17.06 -7.40 -4.48
N ASP A 300 -17.55 -6.27 -4.99
CA ASP A 300 -18.69 -5.54 -4.43
C ASP A 300 -19.42 -4.78 -5.56
N ASP A 301 -20.75 -4.78 -5.53
CA ASP A 301 -21.56 -4.18 -6.59
C ASP A 301 -21.47 -2.65 -6.62
N GLN A 302 -21.40 -1.98 -5.45
CA GLN A 302 -21.29 -0.53 -5.40
C GLN A 302 -19.93 -0.06 -5.89
N VAL A 303 -18.86 -0.77 -5.52
CA VAL A 303 -17.51 -0.49 -6.02
C VAL A 303 -17.43 -0.72 -7.53
N TRP A 304 -18.04 -1.81 -8.03
CA TRP A 304 -18.09 -2.10 -9.47
C TRP A 304 -18.89 -1.07 -10.25
N SER A 305 -20.07 -0.67 -9.76
CA SER A 305 -20.87 0.40 -10.37
C SER A 305 -20.08 1.72 -10.44
N ARG A 306 -19.39 2.09 -9.36
CA ARG A 306 -18.53 3.27 -9.35
C ARG A 306 -17.36 3.15 -10.32
N HIS A 307 -16.75 1.96 -10.42
CA HIS A 307 -15.69 1.70 -11.39
C HIS A 307 -16.15 1.94 -12.84
N LEU A 308 -17.35 1.47 -13.20
CA LEU A 308 -17.92 1.68 -14.54
C LEU A 308 -18.24 3.15 -14.80
N GLU A 309 -18.79 3.86 -13.81
CA GLU A 309 -19.05 5.30 -13.92
C GLU A 309 -17.75 6.10 -14.12
N LEU A 310 -16.68 5.74 -13.41
CA LEU A 310 -15.37 6.38 -13.53
C LEU A 310 -14.73 6.08 -14.91
N LEU A 311 -14.89 4.87 -15.43
CA LEU A 311 -14.42 4.52 -16.79
C LEU A 311 -15.05 5.39 -17.87
N GLU A 312 -16.35 5.70 -17.74
CA GLU A 312 -17.09 6.49 -18.71
C GLU A 312 -16.85 7.99 -18.55
N ASN A 313 -16.80 8.48 -17.31
CA ASN A 313 -16.93 9.91 -17.02
C ASN A 313 -15.65 10.58 -16.49
N SER A 314 -14.59 9.81 -16.18
CA SER A 314 -13.36 10.35 -15.58
C SER A 314 -12.14 10.10 -16.47
N PRO A 315 -11.71 11.09 -17.28
CA PRO A 315 -10.50 10.98 -18.12
C PRO A 315 -9.23 10.66 -17.34
N GLU A 316 -9.22 10.98 -16.05
CA GLU A 316 -8.08 10.77 -15.17
C GLU A 316 -8.07 9.39 -14.52
N TYR A 317 -9.14 8.61 -14.67
CA TYR A 317 -9.24 7.28 -14.10
C TYR A 317 -8.59 6.23 -15.01
N CYS A 318 -7.50 5.62 -14.55
CA CYS A 318 -6.85 4.50 -15.21
C CYS A 318 -7.03 3.24 -14.36
N PRO A 319 -7.80 2.22 -14.80
CA PRO A 319 -8.02 1.00 -14.02
C PRO A 319 -6.73 0.27 -13.63
N ASP A 320 -5.73 0.27 -14.51
CA ASP A 320 -4.42 -0.34 -14.21
C ASP A 320 -3.73 0.32 -13.00
N LEU A 321 -3.93 1.62 -12.80
CA LEU A 321 -3.32 2.38 -11.71
C LEU A 321 -4.24 2.58 -10.50
N HIS A 322 -5.56 2.49 -10.69
CA HIS A 322 -6.53 2.96 -9.70
C HIS A 322 -7.53 1.89 -9.26
N TYR A 323 -7.91 0.93 -10.11
CA TYR A 323 -8.92 -0.07 -9.75
C TYR A 323 -8.30 -1.16 -8.89
N PRO A 324 -8.61 -1.27 -7.59
CA PRO A 324 -8.08 -2.35 -6.78
C PRO A 324 -8.80 -3.64 -7.15
N VAL A 325 -8.03 -4.67 -7.44
CA VAL A 325 -8.51 -6.03 -7.60
C VAL A 325 -8.33 -6.77 -6.27
N LEU A 326 -9.32 -7.56 -5.86
CA LEU A 326 -9.22 -8.42 -4.69
C LEU A 326 -8.45 -9.71 -5.04
N LEU A 327 -7.40 -9.99 -4.27
CA LEU A 327 -6.66 -11.24 -4.28
C LEU A 327 -6.80 -11.90 -2.92
N GLU A 328 -7.43 -13.07 -2.91
CA GLU A 328 -7.60 -13.89 -1.72
C GLU A 328 -6.58 -15.03 -1.74
N LEU A 329 -5.76 -15.12 -0.70
CA LEU A 329 -4.74 -16.16 -0.55
C LEU A 329 -5.08 -17.07 0.64
N THR A 330 -5.14 -18.37 0.40
CA THR A 330 -5.28 -19.40 1.44
C THR A 330 -4.20 -20.46 1.26
N LYS A 331 -3.71 -21.07 2.35
CA LYS A 331 -2.65 -22.09 2.20
C LYS A 331 -3.21 -23.34 1.51
N GLN A 332 -2.43 -23.94 0.62
CA GLN A 332 -2.76 -25.27 0.10
C GLN A 332 -2.74 -26.27 1.24
N LYS A 333 -3.85 -27.00 1.42
CA LYS A 333 -3.90 -28.10 2.40
C LYS A 333 -2.90 -29.17 1.98
N LYS A 334 -2.02 -29.57 2.91
CA LYS A 334 -1.16 -30.74 2.69
C LYS A 334 -2.05 -31.97 2.69
N THR A 335 -2.30 -32.57 1.53
CA THR A 335 -2.89 -33.91 1.48
C THR A 335 -1.89 -34.86 2.14
N PRO A 336 -2.28 -35.65 3.17
CA PRO A 336 -1.39 -36.68 3.71
C PRO A 336 -0.99 -37.64 2.57
N PRO A 337 0.25 -38.13 2.53
CA PRO A 337 0.57 -39.27 1.66
C PRO A 337 -0.35 -40.43 2.08
N GLY A 338 -1.18 -40.88 1.15
CA GLY A 338 -2.14 -41.97 1.34
C GLY A 338 -1.48 -43.34 1.37
#